data_AF-A0A926NEJ4-F1
#
_entry.id   AF-A0A926NEJ4-F1
#
_cell.length_a   1.000
_cell.length_b   1.000
_cell.length_c   1.000
_cell.angle_alpha   90.00
_cell.angle_beta   90.00
_cell.angle_gamma   90.00
#
_symmetry.space_group_name_H-M   'P 1'
#
loop_
_entity.id
_entity.type
_entity.pdbx_description
1 polymer ?
#
loop_
_entity_poly.entity_id
_entity_poly.type
_entity_poly.pdbx_seq_one_letter_code
_entity_poly.pdbx_strand_id
1 'polypeptide(L)'
;MLYHFSENPDIPFFEPRLHTHHPHLKPSVWAINEKCSPLYFFPRDCPRIGYYQLPTTSKEDHLKFFSNSSARMIIAVENKWFHKIKEATLCRYHLFEKTFHLHDEGAGYYLSYTRVVPEKVDHMTDLFKKLLTKI
;
A
#
# COMPACT_ATOMS: atom_id res chain seq x y z
N MET A 1 -7.34 -11.38 3.96
CA MET A 1 -6.56 -11.29 2.70
C MET A 1 -5.61 -10.11 2.78
N LEU A 2 -4.38 -10.27 2.29
CA LEU A 2 -3.37 -9.22 2.23
C LEU A 2 -2.94 -8.99 0.78
N TYR A 3 -2.26 -7.87 0.52
CA TYR A 3 -1.92 -7.48 -0.85
C TYR A 3 -0.45 -7.10 -1.02
N HIS A 4 0.05 -7.33 -2.22
CA HIS A 4 1.27 -6.72 -2.73
C HIS A 4 0.97 -6.04 -4.08
N PHE A 5 1.55 -4.87 -4.29
CA PHE A 5 1.35 -4.08 -5.52
C PHE A 5 2.68 -3.90 -6.24
N SER A 6 2.70 -4.21 -7.53
CA SER A 6 3.91 -4.13 -8.35
C SER A 6 3.58 -3.80 -9.80
N GLU A 7 4.47 -3.09 -10.50
CA GLU A 7 4.39 -2.90 -11.95
C GLU A 7 4.82 -4.15 -12.73
N ASN A 8 5.51 -5.09 -12.07
CA ASN A 8 5.89 -6.37 -12.66
C ASN A 8 4.73 -7.38 -12.52
N PRO A 9 4.17 -7.92 -13.63
CA PRO A 9 3.09 -8.93 -13.62
C PRO A 9 3.58 -10.37 -13.41
N ASP A 10 4.88 -10.62 -13.56
CA ASP A 10 5.44 -11.96 -13.64
C ASP A 10 6.20 -12.35 -12.35
N ILE A 11 5.55 -12.15 -11.20
CA ILE A 11 6.09 -12.58 -9.90
C ILE A 11 5.40 -13.89 -9.47
N PRO A 12 6.00 -15.06 -9.72
CA PRO A 12 5.38 -16.34 -9.38
C PRO A 12 5.36 -16.61 -7.86
N PHE A 13 6.30 -16.03 -7.13
CA PHE A 13 6.39 -16.08 -5.67
C PHE A 13 7.25 -14.94 -5.13
N PHE A 14 7.03 -14.61 -3.87
CA PHE A 14 7.80 -13.64 -3.13
C PHE A 14 8.74 -14.36 -2.16
N GLU A 15 10.04 -14.06 -2.27
CA GLU A 15 11.04 -14.50 -1.28
C GLU A 15 11.22 -13.45 -0.20
N PRO A 16 11.46 -13.85 1.05
CA PRO A 16 11.90 -12.95 2.09
C PRO A 16 13.19 -12.23 1.68
N ARG A 17 13.17 -10.89 1.69
CA ARG A 17 14.32 -10.04 1.31
C ARG A 17 14.64 -9.06 2.43
N LEU A 18 15.91 -8.68 2.53
CA LEU A 18 16.31 -7.57 3.40
C LEU A 18 15.67 -6.27 2.90
N HIS A 19 15.12 -5.49 3.84
CA HIS A 19 14.52 -4.22 3.50
C HIS A 19 15.61 -3.14 3.36
N THR A 20 15.67 -2.46 2.21
CA THR A 20 16.74 -1.49 1.90
C THR A 20 16.86 -0.37 2.95
N HIS A 21 15.74 0.14 3.45
CA HIS A 21 15.72 1.23 4.45
C HIS A 21 15.65 0.72 5.90
N HIS A 22 15.46 -0.58 6.11
CA HIS A 22 15.39 -1.20 7.43
C HIS A 22 16.22 -2.49 7.48
N PRO A 23 17.55 -2.39 7.24
CA PRO A 23 18.40 -3.57 7.07
C PRO A 23 18.56 -4.39 8.36
N HIS A 24 18.20 -3.83 9.52
CA HIS A 24 18.19 -4.52 10.80
C HIS A 24 17.02 -5.52 10.95
N LEU A 25 15.98 -5.39 10.13
CA LEU A 25 14.87 -6.35 10.12
C LEU A 25 15.29 -7.64 9.43
N LYS A 26 14.75 -8.77 9.92
CA LYS A 26 14.93 -10.07 9.26
C LYS A 26 14.41 -10.01 7.82
N PRO A 27 15.01 -10.74 6.87
CA PRO A 27 14.46 -10.88 5.53
C PRO A 27 12.99 -11.26 5.60
N SER A 28 12.15 -10.51 4.88
CA SER A 28 10.69 -10.65 4.97
C SER A 28 10.02 -10.38 3.63
N VAL A 29 8.87 -11.01 3.41
CA VAL A 29 7.88 -10.62 2.40
C VAL A 29 6.94 -9.61 3.03
N TRP A 30 6.78 -8.46 2.39
CA TRP A 30 5.92 -7.37 2.86
C TRP A 30 4.57 -7.42 2.16
N ALA A 31 3.50 -7.25 2.94
CA ALA A 31 2.14 -7.12 2.45
C ALA A 31 1.40 -5.99 3.17
N ILE A 32 0.35 -5.48 2.53
CA ILE A 32 -0.50 -4.41 3.03
C ILE A 32 -1.95 -4.90 3.20
N ASN A 33 -2.64 -4.41 4.22
CA ASN A 33 -4.07 -4.66 4.36
C ASN A 33 -4.91 -3.89 3.32
N GLU A 34 -6.19 -4.27 3.21
CA GLU A 34 -7.13 -3.64 2.28
C GLU A 34 -7.32 -2.14 2.55
N LYS A 35 -7.49 -1.77 3.82
CA LYS A 35 -7.75 -0.38 4.25
C LYS A 35 -6.65 0.59 3.81
N CYS A 36 -5.40 0.13 3.81
CA CYS A 36 -4.21 0.91 3.45
C CYS A 36 -3.77 0.72 1.99
N SER A 37 -4.39 -0.20 1.25
CA SER A 37 -4.07 -0.47 -0.15
C SER A 37 -4.09 0.77 -1.07
N PRO A 38 -4.96 1.79 -0.89
CA PRO A 38 -4.92 2.99 -1.72
C PRO A 38 -3.58 3.73 -1.69
N LEU A 39 -2.81 3.61 -0.60
CA LEU A 39 -1.44 4.13 -0.51
C LEU A 39 -0.47 3.45 -1.48
N TYR A 40 -0.91 2.43 -2.23
CA TYR A 40 -0.11 1.66 -3.17
C TYR A 40 -0.65 1.70 -4.61
N PHE A 41 -1.65 2.53 -4.89
CA PHE A 41 -2.20 2.69 -6.24
C PHE A 41 -1.41 3.71 -7.07
N PHE A 42 -0.09 3.64 -6.97
CA PHE A 42 0.85 4.55 -7.62
C PHE A 42 2.05 3.75 -8.14
N PRO A 43 2.73 4.21 -9.21
CA PRO A 43 4.01 3.65 -9.62
C PRO A 43 4.98 3.53 -8.44
N ARG A 44 5.86 2.54 -8.47
CA ARG A 44 6.75 2.24 -7.34
C ARG A 44 7.57 3.46 -6.92
N ASP A 45 8.10 4.16 -7.90
CA ASP A 45 9.00 5.30 -7.69
C ASP A 45 8.26 6.62 -7.48
N CYS A 46 6.92 6.63 -7.48
CA CYS A 46 6.12 7.83 -7.23
C CYS A 46 6.23 8.23 -5.74
N PRO A 47 6.92 9.34 -5.41
CA PRO A 47 7.00 9.83 -4.05
C PRO A 47 5.61 10.24 -3.59
N ARG A 48 5.26 9.81 -2.38
CA ARG A 48 3.94 10.06 -1.81
C ARG A 48 3.99 10.04 -0.30
N ILE A 49 3.16 10.88 0.30
CA ILE A 49 2.78 10.77 1.69
C ILE A 49 1.28 10.58 1.76
N GLY A 50 0.84 9.66 2.61
CA GLY A 50 -0.57 9.47 2.85
C GLY A 50 -0.85 9.33 4.33
N TYR A 51 -1.99 9.85 4.75
CA TYR A 51 -2.40 9.86 6.14
C TYR A 51 -3.91 9.71 6.25
N TYR A 52 -4.34 9.12 7.36
CA TYR A 52 -5.72 8.84 7.66
C TYR A 52 -5.90 8.74 9.18
N GLN A 53 -7.15 8.83 9.66
CA GLN A 53 -7.43 8.84 11.09
C GLN A 53 -7.33 7.45 11.72
N LEU A 54 -6.75 7.39 12.91
CA LEU A 54 -6.74 6.23 13.81
C LEU A 54 -7.58 6.53 15.06
N PRO A 55 -8.00 5.49 15.82
CA PRO A 55 -8.71 5.71 17.09
C PRO A 55 -7.91 6.55 18.11
N THR A 56 -6.59 6.57 17.97
CA THR A 56 -5.65 7.35 18.80
C THR A 56 -5.35 8.75 18.25
N THR A 57 -5.92 9.14 17.11
CA THR A 57 -5.73 10.48 16.56
C THR A 57 -6.33 11.53 17.50
N SER A 58 -5.50 12.50 17.90
CA SER A 58 -5.92 13.56 18.82
C SER A 58 -6.92 14.51 18.16
N LYS A 59 -7.72 15.23 18.97
CA LYS A 59 -8.60 16.29 18.48
C LYS A 59 -7.81 17.42 17.79
N GLU A 60 -6.62 17.72 18.28
CA GLU A 60 -5.74 18.73 17.71
C GLU A 60 -5.26 18.31 16.30
N ASP A 61 -4.77 17.08 16.15
CA ASP A 61 -4.35 16.54 14.86
C ASP A 61 -5.53 16.43 13.89
N HIS A 62 -6.70 16.02 14.39
CA HIS A 62 -7.93 16.04 13.60
C HIS A 62 -8.17 17.43 13.01
N LEU A 63 -8.18 18.46 13.87
CA LEU A 63 -8.44 19.84 13.44
C LEU A 63 -7.36 20.35 12.48
N LYS A 64 -6.11 19.99 12.71
CA LYS A 64 -4.98 20.43 11.88
C LYS A 64 -4.96 19.78 10.50
N PHE A 65 -5.20 18.48 10.42
CA PHE A 65 -4.96 17.70 9.20
C PHE A 65 -6.22 17.34 8.41
N PHE A 66 -7.40 17.36 9.03
CA PHE A 66 -8.64 16.85 8.42
C PHE A 66 -9.79 17.86 8.34
N SER A 67 -9.71 19.05 8.97
CA SER A 67 -10.84 20.01 8.98
C SER A 67 -11.35 20.43 7.60
N ASN A 68 -10.50 20.38 6.58
CA ASN A 68 -10.84 20.83 5.22
C ASN A 68 -11.19 19.66 4.28
N SER A 69 -11.38 18.44 4.78
CA SER A 69 -11.68 17.28 3.96
C SER A 69 -12.53 16.26 4.68
N SER A 70 -13.52 15.70 3.98
CA SER A 70 -14.29 14.54 4.43
C SER A 70 -13.71 13.21 3.93
N ALA A 71 -12.56 13.24 3.26
CA ALA A 71 -11.93 12.03 2.75
C ALA A 71 -11.42 11.15 3.89
N ARG A 72 -11.66 9.84 3.81
CA ARG A 72 -11.12 8.83 4.75
C ARG A 72 -9.60 8.86 4.81
N MET A 73 -8.96 9.16 3.68
CA MET A 73 -7.52 9.14 3.49
C MET A 73 -7.13 10.29 2.58
N ILE A 74 -6.06 10.99 2.95
CA ILE A 74 -5.47 12.05 2.13
C ILE A 74 -4.11 11.56 1.65
N ILE A 75 -3.86 11.66 0.35
CA ILE A 75 -2.61 11.26 -0.27
C ILE A 75 -2.10 12.45 -1.09
N ALA A 76 -0.90 12.90 -0.77
CA ALA A 76 -0.21 13.94 -1.51
C ALA A 76 0.92 13.34 -2.35
N VAL A 77 0.98 13.75 -3.61
CA VAL A 77 1.99 13.35 -4.60
C VAL A 77 2.51 14.58 -5.34
N GLU A 78 3.71 14.51 -5.90
CA GLU A 78 4.23 15.61 -6.72
C GLU A 78 3.50 15.69 -8.08
N ASN A 79 3.12 16.90 -8.50
CA ASN A 79 2.35 17.13 -9.74
C ASN A 79 2.96 16.49 -10.99
N LYS A 80 4.30 16.40 -11.09
CA LYS A 80 5.00 15.81 -12.25
C LYS A 80 4.66 14.33 -12.46
N TRP A 81 4.12 13.64 -11.45
CA TRP A 81 3.71 12.23 -11.53
C TRP A 81 2.30 12.05 -12.08
N PHE A 82 1.52 13.11 -12.24
CA PHE A 82 0.11 13.01 -12.65
C PHE A 82 -0.10 12.13 -13.89
N HIS A 83 0.62 12.42 -14.97
CA HIS A 83 0.53 11.62 -16.21
C HIS A 83 0.96 10.17 -16.00
N LYS A 84 2.08 9.95 -15.28
CA LYS A 84 2.58 8.60 -14.98
C LYS A 84 1.58 7.77 -14.18
N ILE A 85 0.92 8.36 -13.17
CA ILE A 85 -0.10 7.68 -12.38
C ILE A 85 -1.32 7.33 -13.24
N LYS A 86 -1.72 8.22 -14.14
CA LYS A 86 -2.88 8.04 -15.02
C LYS A 86 -2.67 6.88 -16.01
N GLU A 87 -1.46 6.74 -16.53
CA GLU A 87 -1.10 5.74 -17.55
C GLU A 87 -0.61 4.41 -16.95
N ALA A 88 -0.23 4.41 -15.67
CA ALA A 88 0.31 3.22 -15.02
C ALA A 88 -0.72 2.11 -14.89
N THR A 89 -0.22 0.89 -15.04
CA THR A 89 -0.93 -0.34 -14.70
C THR A 89 -0.18 -1.04 -13.57
N LEU A 90 -0.91 -1.43 -12.53
CA LEU A 90 -0.34 -2.19 -11.41
C LEU A 90 -0.91 -3.59 -11.38
N CYS A 91 -0.14 -4.52 -10.85
CA CYS A 91 -0.58 -5.85 -10.51
C CYS A 91 -0.83 -5.92 -9.01
N ARG A 92 -2.07 -6.26 -8.62
CA ARG A 92 -2.44 -6.57 -7.24
C ARG A 92 -2.37 -8.06 -7.03
N TYR A 93 -1.37 -8.47 -6.28
CA TYR A 93 -1.18 -9.83 -5.82
C TYR A 93 -1.96 -10.04 -4.53
N HIS A 94 -2.83 -11.06 -4.51
CA HIS A 94 -3.60 -11.48 -3.34
C HIS A 94 -2.80 -12.53 -2.58
N LEU A 95 -2.50 -12.25 -1.31
CA LEU A 95 -1.62 -13.06 -0.48
C LEU A 95 -2.41 -13.60 0.73
N PHE A 96 -2.43 -14.92 0.85
CA PHE A 96 -3.10 -15.59 1.97
C PHE A 96 -2.41 -15.27 3.29
N GLU A 97 -3.18 -14.83 4.28
CA GLU A 97 -2.66 -14.27 5.54
C GLU A 97 -2.00 -15.29 6.49
N LYS A 98 -2.12 -16.59 6.22
CA LYS A 98 -1.69 -17.68 7.12
C LYS A 98 -0.23 -17.60 7.58
N THR A 99 0.68 -17.09 6.76
CA THR A 99 2.11 -16.96 7.11
C THR A 99 2.51 -15.56 7.54
N PHE A 100 1.56 -14.62 7.56
CA PHE A 100 1.82 -13.22 7.83
C PHE A 100 1.56 -12.89 9.29
N HIS A 101 2.40 -12.01 9.82
CA HIS A 101 2.27 -11.42 11.14
C HIS A 101 2.10 -9.91 11.00
N LEU A 102 1.21 -9.34 11.81
CA LEU A 102 1.05 -7.89 11.89
C LEU A 102 2.36 -7.26 12.39
N HIS A 103 2.86 -6.28 11.64
CA HIS A 103 4.06 -5.52 11.99
C HIS A 103 3.70 -4.11 12.47
N ASP A 104 2.78 -3.45 11.77
CA ASP A 104 2.30 -2.11 12.12
C ASP A 104 0.83 -1.97 11.70
N GLU A 105 -0.06 -1.80 12.68
CA GLU A 105 -1.50 -1.65 12.43
C GLU A 105 -1.84 -0.32 11.74
N GLY A 106 -1.17 0.76 12.12
CA GLY A 106 -1.39 2.10 11.57
C GLY A 106 -0.85 2.25 10.15
N ALA A 107 0.21 1.53 9.81
CA ALA A 107 0.68 1.45 8.42
C ALA A 107 -0.02 0.34 7.63
N GLY A 108 -0.71 -0.58 8.31
CA GLY A 108 -1.34 -1.77 7.73
C GLY A 108 -0.34 -2.82 7.25
N TYR A 109 0.88 -2.82 7.80
CA TYR A 109 1.99 -3.65 7.37
C TYR A 109 1.96 -5.04 8.00
N TYR A 110 2.19 -6.03 7.16
CA TYR A 110 2.32 -7.42 7.53
C TYR A 110 3.59 -8.01 6.94
N LEU A 111 4.22 -8.90 7.70
CA LEU A 111 5.47 -9.56 7.33
C LEU A 111 5.30 -11.08 7.35
N SER A 112 5.80 -11.74 6.30
CA SER A 112 6.04 -13.18 6.31
C SER A 112 7.53 -13.46 6.20
N TYR A 113 8.03 -14.42 6.99
CA TYR A 113 9.44 -14.81 7.00
C TYR A 113 9.71 -16.03 6.11
N THR A 114 8.70 -16.47 5.36
CA THR A 114 8.79 -17.60 4.44
C THR A 114 8.40 -17.18 3.03
N ARG A 115 8.69 -18.03 2.04
CA ARG A 115 8.23 -17.84 0.67
C ARG A 115 6.70 -17.77 0.63
N VAL A 116 6.16 -16.83 -0.13
CA VAL A 116 4.72 -16.67 -0.34
C VAL A 116 4.39 -16.79 -1.81
N VAL A 117 3.43 -17.67 -2.15
CA VAL A 117 2.86 -17.79 -3.49
C VAL A 117 1.55 -16.98 -3.52
N PRO A 118 1.35 -16.09 -4.50
CA PRO A 118 0.09 -15.36 -4.64
C PRO A 118 -1.06 -16.32 -4.98
N GLU A 119 -2.23 -16.10 -4.39
CA GLU A 119 -3.44 -16.86 -4.73
C GLU A 119 -4.05 -16.38 -6.05
N LYS A 120 -3.89 -15.09 -6.33
CA LYS A 120 -4.46 -14.42 -7.50
C LYS A 120 -3.65 -13.16 -7.84
N VAL A 121 -3.65 -12.78 -9.11
CA VAL A 121 -3.14 -11.49 -9.58
C VAL A 121 -4.24 -10.77 -10.36
N ASP A 122 -4.53 -9.52 -10.00
CA ASP A 122 -5.41 -8.63 -10.76
C ASP A 122 -4.59 -7.53 -11.44
N HIS A 123 -4.88 -7.24 -12.71
CA HIS A 123 -4.36 -6.06 -13.38
C HIS A 123 -5.25 -4.84 -13.07
N MET A 124 -4.61 -3.77 -12.63
CA MET A 124 -5.24 -2.53 -12.19
C MET A 124 -4.83 -1.40 -13.13
N THR A 125 -5.74 -1.05 -14.03
CA THR A 125 -5.68 0.18 -14.84
C THR A 125 -6.45 1.30 -14.17
N ASP A 126 -6.38 2.52 -14.72
CA ASP A 126 -7.16 3.68 -14.26
C ASP A 126 -7.05 3.93 -12.75
N LEU A 127 -5.81 4.00 -12.24
CA LEU A 127 -5.52 4.10 -10.81
C LEU A 127 -6.23 5.30 -10.15
N PHE A 128 -6.34 6.43 -10.85
CA PHE A 128 -7.12 7.58 -10.38
C PHE A 128 -8.58 7.26 -10.14
N LYS A 129 -9.23 6.52 -11.05
CA LYS A 129 -10.62 6.13 -10.86
C LYS A 129 -10.76 5.27 -9.61
N LYS A 130 -9.80 4.38 -9.34
CA LYS A 130 -9.78 3.56 -8.13
C LYS A 130 -9.57 4.37 -6.85
N LEU A 131 -8.79 5.45 -6.91
CA LEU A 131 -8.60 6.39 -5.79
C LEU A 131 -9.83 7.27 -5.53
N LEU A 132 -10.57 7.63 -6.58
CA LEU A 132 -11.75 8.50 -6.49
C LEU A 132 -13.04 7.74 -6.19
N THR A 133 -13.07 6.44 -6.43
CA THR A 133 -14.23 5.60 -6.08
C THR A 133 -14.24 5.41 -4.57
N LYS A 134 -15.38 5.71 -3.92
CA LYS A 134 -15.55 5.47 -2.49
C LYS A 134 -15.30 3.99 -2.20
N ILE A 135 -14.30 3.72 -1.35
CA ILE A 135 -14.11 2.44 -0.66
C ILE A 135 -14.99 2.46 0.59
#